data_AF-A0A9P5ZML6-F1
#
_entry.id   AF-A0A9P5ZML6-F1
#
_cell.length_a   1.000
_cell.length_b   1.000
_cell.length_c   1.000
_cell.angle_alpha   90.00
_cell.angle_beta   90.00
_cell.angle_gamma   90.00
#
_symmetry.space_group_name_H-M   'P 1'
#
loop_
_entity.id
_entity.type
_entity.pdbx_description
1 polymer ?
#
loop_
_entity_poly.entity_id
_entity_poly.type
_entity_poly.pdbx_seq_one_letter_code
_entity_poly.pdbx_strand_id
1 'polypeptide(L)'
;MHELEILLEARDINFDALDNCIMCFPHIINIASQHVIKDFTNISLADPKHEFTSTYPLNHPERCRYEALRARDAVALGRDIVRVLRASGQRRDDFNTIIRLGNENDWFHGEPVRLPHLQLLRDVRTWWDSVYYMIRRLRELRPAIDHYLSSPAQKDLASYKLSDTEWQAMLDCEVILTVSTYQTIQRLQPHLPTSL
;
A
#
# COMPACT_ATOMS: atom_id res chain seq x y z
N MET A 1 -33.94 -17.43 2.97
CA MET A 1 -32.86 -16.93 3.85
C MET A 1 -33.09 -17.31 5.31
N HIS A 2 -34.34 -17.43 5.82
CA HIS A 2 -34.62 -17.99 7.16
C HIS A 2 -34.05 -19.40 7.41
N GLU A 3 -34.10 -20.30 6.42
CA GLU A 3 -33.47 -21.62 6.58
C GLU A 3 -31.94 -21.53 6.75
N LEU A 4 -31.31 -20.53 6.14
CA LEU A 4 -29.86 -20.28 6.28
C LEU A 4 -29.53 -19.71 7.66
N GLU A 5 -30.37 -18.83 8.19
CA GLU A 5 -30.28 -18.29 9.55
C GLU A 5 -30.30 -19.40 10.59
N ILE A 6 -31.27 -20.32 10.53
CA ILE A 6 -31.34 -21.49 11.41
C ILE A 6 -30.05 -22.34 11.32
N LEU A 7 -29.54 -22.56 10.11
CA LEU A 7 -28.33 -23.36 9.88
C LEU A 7 -27.03 -22.67 10.36
N LEU A 8 -27.01 -21.35 10.45
CA LEU A 8 -25.87 -20.54 10.90
C LEU A 8 -25.91 -20.31 12.42
N GLU A 9 -27.10 -20.08 13.00
CA GLU A 9 -27.30 -20.04 14.45
C GLU A 9 -26.88 -21.37 15.11
N ALA A 10 -27.19 -22.51 14.48
CA ALA A 10 -26.74 -23.83 14.94
C ALA A 10 -25.20 -23.98 14.99
N ARG A 11 -24.45 -23.07 14.35
CA ARG A 11 -22.99 -23.01 14.33
C ARG A 11 -22.44 -21.81 15.11
N ASP A 12 -23.27 -21.15 15.91
CA ASP A 12 -22.92 -19.94 16.67
C ASP A 12 -22.45 -18.77 15.77
N ILE A 13 -23.01 -18.68 14.55
CA ILE A 13 -22.75 -17.61 13.60
C ILE A 13 -23.97 -16.68 13.58
N ASN A 14 -23.77 -15.45 14.04
CA ASN A 14 -24.80 -14.42 13.99
C ASN A 14 -25.12 -14.02 12.54
N PHE A 15 -26.35 -14.24 12.11
CA PHE A 15 -26.87 -13.92 10.78
C PHE A 15 -28.36 -13.61 10.89
N ASP A 16 -28.79 -12.45 10.38
CA ASP A 16 -30.20 -12.06 10.28
C ASP A 16 -30.67 -12.27 8.83
N ALA A 17 -31.76 -13.01 8.63
CA ALA A 17 -32.29 -13.30 7.29
C ALA A 17 -32.94 -12.10 6.57
N LEU A 18 -33.25 -11.02 7.27
CA LEU A 18 -33.70 -9.74 6.69
C LEU A 18 -32.48 -8.96 6.19
N ASP A 19 -31.46 -8.81 7.03
CA ASP A 19 -30.23 -8.08 6.68
C ASP A 19 -29.35 -8.85 5.70
N ASN A 20 -29.48 -10.18 5.65
CA ASN A 20 -28.76 -11.09 4.74
C ASN A 20 -27.23 -10.91 4.76
N CYS A 21 -26.68 -10.51 5.91
CA CYS A 21 -25.26 -10.21 6.07
C CYS A 21 -24.66 -11.07 7.18
N ILE A 22 -23.59 -11.81 6.84
CA ILE A 22 -22.72 -12.43 7.85
C ILE A 22 -21.63 -11.41 8.18
N MET A 23 -21.61 -10.91 9.42
CA MET A 23 -20.53 -10.03 9.89
C MET A 23 -19.25 -10.83 10.15
N CYS A 24 -18.44 -11.06 9.12
CA CYS A 24 -17.14 -11.68 9.32
C CYS A 24 -16.07 -10.63 9.65
N PHE A 25 -15.26 -10.93 10.66
CA PHE A 25 -14.18 -10.03 11.10
C PHE A 25 -13.26 -9.58 9.95
N PRO A 26 -12.81 -10.45 9.01
CA PRO A 26 -12.01 -10.01 7.87
C PRO A 26 -12.71 -9.00 6.95
N HIS A 27 -14.03 -9.10 6.78
CA HIS A 27 -14.80 -8.15 5.98
C HIS A 27 -14.89 -6.78 6.65
N ILE A 28 -15.10 -6.74 7.98
CA ILE A 28 -15.09 -5.51 8.76
C ILE A 28 -13.74 -4.80 8.63
N ILE A 29 -12.64 -5.54 8.75
CA ILE A 29 -11.30 -4.95 8.59
C ILE A 29 -11.06 -4.47 7.16
N ASN A 30 -11.53 -5.21 6.15
CA ASN A 30 -11.45 -4.75 4.76
C ASN A 30 -12.19 -3.43 4.53
N ILE A 31 -13.41 -3.29 5.08
CA ILE A 31 -14.15 -2.03 5.03
C ILE A 31 -13.37 -0.92 5.74
N ALA A 32 -12.91 -1.15 6.97
CA ALA A 32 -12.17 -0.16 7.74
C ALA A 32 -10.89 0.30 7.01
N SER A 33 -10.08 -0.63 6.49
CA SER A 33 -8.90 -0.31 5.68
C SER A 33 -9.26 0.52 4.46
N GLN A 34 -10.33 0.17 3.74
CA GLN A 34 -10.77 0.93 2.56
C GLN A 34 -11.20 2.36 2.91
N HIS A 35 -11.88 2.56 4.04
CA HIS A 35 -12.23 3.89 4.52
C HIS A 35 -11.00 4.71 4.88
N VAL A 36 -10.05 4.12 5.62
CA VAL A 36 -8.78 4.78 5.97
C VAL A 36 -8.02 5.19 4.72
N ILE A 37 -7.88 4.30 3.73
CA ILE A 37 -7.22 4.62 2.46
C ILE A 37 -7.96 5.75 1.73
N LYS A 38 -9.29 5.66 1.65
CA LYS A 38 -10.11 6.67 1.00
C LYS A 38 -9.89 8.04 1.65
N ASP A 39 -9.92 8.13 2.97
CA ASP A 39 -9.78 9.39 3.69
C ASP A 39 -8.33 9.91 3.63
N PHE A 40 -7.33 9.03 3.72
CA PHE A 40 -5.92 9.37 3.55
C PHE A 40 -5.63 9.96 2.15
N THR A 41 -6.25 9.38 1.12
CA THR A 41 -6.10 9.83 -0.28
C THR A 41 -7.03 10.97 -0.66
N ASN A 42 -7.92 11.39 0.24
CA ASN A 42 -8.92 12.40 -0.06
C ASN A 42 -8.33 13.81 0.02
N ILE A 43 -7.89 14.32 -1.14
CA ILE A 43 -7.35 15.67 -1.32
C ILE A 43 -8.36 16.76 -0.88
N SER A 44 -9.67 16.48 -0.90
CA SER A 44 -10.72 17.43 -0.50
C SER A 44 -10.97 17.51 1.02
N LEU A 45 -10.58 16.50 1.80
CA LEU A 45 -10.61 16.58 3.27
C LEU A 45 -9.50 17.48 3.83
N ALA A 46 -8.56 17.89 2.98
CA ALA A 46 -7.55 18.86 3.33
C ALA A 46 -8.14 20.27 3.35
N ASP A 47 -8.92 20.57 4.39
CA ASP A 47 -9.38 21.94 4.66
C ASP A 47 -8.14 22.86 4.76
N PRO A 48 -8.05 23.94 3.96
CA PRO A 48 -6.98 24.93 4.10
C PRO A 48 -6.94 25.58 5.49
N LYS A 49 -7.99 25.44 6.30
CA LYS A 49 -8.07 25.87 7.71
C LYS A 49 -7.74 24.78 8.72
N HIS A 50 -7.08 23.69 8.32
CA HIS A 50 -6.61 22.70 9.29
C HIS A 50 -5.72 23.39 10.34
N GLU A 51 -6.11 23.27 11.61
CA GLU A 51 -5.44 23.91 12.76
C GLU A 51 -3.93 23.56 12.79
N PHE A 52 -3.61 22.34 12.35
CA PHE A 52 -2.25 21.84 12.14
C PHE A 52 -1.38 22.73 11.22
N THR A 53 -1.83 23.07 10.00
CA THR A 53 -1.04 23.92 9.08
C THR A 53 -1.08 25.40 9.46
N SER A 54 -2.11 25.82 10.20
CA SER A 54 -2.25 27.19 10.71
C SER A 54 -1.28 27.50 11.85
N THR A 55 -0.77 26.46 12.53
CA THR A 55 0.24 26.57 13.59
C THR A 55 1.63 26.94 13.05
N TYR A 56 1.88 26.65 11.76
CA TYR A 56 3.18 26.85 11.12
C TYR A 56 3.15 28.01 10.11
N PRO A 57 4.21 28.84 10.03
CA PRO A 57 4.37 29.87 9.00
C PRO A 57 4.20 29.31 7.58
N LEU A 58 3.76 30.13 6.64
CA LEU A 58 3.50 29.77 5.23
C LEU A 58 4.67 29.05 4.52
N ASN A 59 5.91 29.27 4.97
CA ASN A 59 7.11 28.67 4.39
C ASN A 59 7.80 27.67 5.35
N HIS A 60 7.09 27.19 6.36
CA HIS A 60 7.67 26.22 7.28
C HIS A 60 7.87 24.87 6.57
N PRO A 61 9.03 24.20 6.73
CA PRO A 61 9.33 22.94 6.04
C PRO A 61 8.25 21.86 6.24
N GLU A 62 7.71 21.74 7.46
CA GLU A 62 6.66 20.75 7.76
C GLU A 62 5.33 21.07 7.07
N ARG A 63 5.00 22.36 6.94
CA ARG A 63 3.80 22.81 6.23
C ARG A 63 3.94 22.56 4.73
N CYS A 64 5.06 22.98 4.14
CA CYS A 64 5.34 22.74 2.72
C CYS A 64 5.37 21.23 2.41
N ARG A 65 5.94 20.41 3.31
CA ARG A 65 5.91 18.95 3.20
C ARG A 65 4.48 18.45 3.22
N TYR A 66 3.68 18.80 4.22
CA TYR A 66 2.28 18.38 4.34
C TYR A 66 1.45 18.79 3.11
N GLU A 67 1.61 20.03 2.64
CA GLU A 67 0.94 20.54 1.43
C GLU A 67 1.38 19.81 0.16
N ALA A 68 2.67 19.44 0.04
CA ALA A 68 3.18 18.63 -1.07
C ALA A 68 2.63 17.19 -1.03
N LEU A 69 2.58 16.56 0.15
CA LEU A 69 1.96 15.23 0.33
C LEU A 69 0.48 15.24 -0.05
N ARG A 70 -0.21 16.35 0.24
CA ARG A 70 -1.62 16.56 -0.05
C ARG A 70 -1.91 16.78 -1.54
N ALA A 71 -0.96 17.27 -2.32
CA ALA A 71 -1.20 17.67 -3.71
C ALA A 71 -1.45 16.47 -4.65
N ARG A 72 -0.94 15.27 -4.32
CA ARG A 72 -1.07 14.07 -5.15
C ARG A 72 -1.38 12.85 -4.29
N ASP A 73 -2.31 12.01 -4.75
CA ASP A 73 -2.63 10.74 -4.10
C ASP A 73 -1.44 9.78 -4.21
N ALA A 74 -0.67 9.64 -3.13
CA ALA A 74 0.50 8.76 -3.08
C ALA A 74 0.15 7.29 -3.36
N VAL A 75 -1.02 6.81 -2.93
CA VAL A 75 -1.43 5.42 -3.16
C VAL A 75 -1.76 5.20 -4.64
N ALA A 76 -2.43 6.16 -5.29
CA ALA A 76 -2.68 6.12 -6.73
C ALA A 76 -1.37 6.12 -7.54
N LEU A 77 -0.39 6.94 -7.15
CA LEU A 77 0.93 6.95 -7.78
C LEU A 77 1.63 5.58 -7.68
N GLY A 78 1.54 4.94 -6.51
CA GLY A 78 2.06 3.59 -6.32
C GLY A 78 1.36 2.56 -7.22
N ARG A 79 0.03 2.60 -7.28
CA ARG A 79 -0.76 1.74 -8.17
C ARG A 79 -0.37 1.92 -9.63
N ASP A 80 -0.12 3.16 -10.06
CA ASP A 80 0.30 3.48 -11.42
C ASP A 80 1.67 2.88 -11.76
N ILE A 81 2.66 3.01 -10.87
CA ILE A 81 3.97 2.37 -11.06
C ILE A 81 3.80 0.86 -11.20
N VAL A 82 3.07 0.21 -10.28
CA VAL A 82 2.82 -1.23 -10.34
C VAL A 82 2.14 -1.61 -11.65
N ARG A 83 1.13 -0.84 -12.09
CA ARG A 83 0.39 -1.08 -13.32
C ARG A 83 1.30 -1.02 -14.54
N VAL A 84 2.14 0.01 -14.62
CA VAL A 84 3.04 0.28 -15.76
C VAL A 84 4.16 -0.75 -15.85
N LEU A 85 4.84 -1.04 -14.73
CA LEU A 85 5.94 -2.01 -14.69
C LEU A 85 5.44 -3.45 -14.90
N ARG A 86 4.19 -3.75 -14.51
CA ARG A 86 3.55 -5.06 -14.74
C ARG A 86 2.64 -5.09 -15.97
N ALA A 87 2.72 -4.10 -16.86
CA ALA A 87 1.80 -4.01 -18.00
C ALA A 87 2.02 -5.14 -19.03
N SER A 88 3.24 -5.65 -19.16
CA SER A 88 3.60 -6.72 -20.10
C SER A 88 4.52 -7.78 -19.47
N GLY A 89 4.71 -8.91 -20.15
CA GLY A 89 5.76 -9.88 -19.81
C GLY A 89 7.14 -9.24 -19.87
N GLN A 90 7.47 -8.63 -21.01
CA GLN A 90 8.76 -7.97 -21.24
C GLN A 90 9.15 -6.99 -20.13
N ARG A 91 8.24 -6.10 -19.70
CA ARG A 91 8.55 -5.14 -18.63
C ARG A 91 8.84 -5.82 -17.29
N ARG A 92 8.18 -6.93 -16.99
CA ARG A 92 8.46 -7.72 -15.78
C ARG A 92 9.83 -8.38 -15.86
N ASP A 93 10.17 -8.93 -17.01
CA ASP A 93 11.45 -9.61 -17.23
C ASP A 93 12.62 -8.61 -17.24
N ASP A 94 12.44 -7.44 -17.85
CA ASP A 94 13.40 -6.33 -17.83
C ASP A 94 13.61 -5.81 -16.41
N PHE A 95 12.53 -5.64 -15.64
CA PHE A 95 12.62 -5.21 -14.24
C PHE A 95 13.33 -6.24 -13.37
N ASN A 96 13.03 -7.54 -13.53
CA ASN A 96 13.75 -8.62 -12.85
C ASN A 96 15.23 -8.65 -13.24
N THR A 97 15.54 -8.37 -14.51
CA THR A 97 16.92 -8.29 -15.01
C THR A 97 17.66 -7.12 -14.36
N ILE A 98 17.01 -5.98 -14.17
CA ILE A 98 17.60 -4.83 -13.46
C ILE A 98 17.88 -5.15 -11.99
N ILE A 99 16.98 -5.85 -11.31
CA ILE A 99 17.24 -6.30 -9.92
C ILE A 99 18.46 -7.25 -9.90
N ARG A 100 18.50 -8.22 -10.81
CA ARG A 100 19.61 -9.19 -10.87
C ARG A 100 20.95 -8.52 -11.17
N LEU A 101 21.01 -7.74 -12.25
CA LEU A 101 22.23 -7.05 -12.64
C LEU A 101 22.65 -6.02 -11.59
N GLY A 102 21.69 -5.29 -11.00
CA GLY A 102 22.00 -4.32 -9.96
C GLY A 102 22.55 -4.95 -8.68
N ASN A 103 22.10 -6.16 -8.32
CA ASN A 103 22.67 -6.93 -7.22
C ASN A 103 24.05 -7.53 -7.54
N GLU A 104 24.26 -7.97 -8.78
CA GLU A 104 25.55 -8.54 -9.23
C GLU A 104 26.64 -7.47 -9.37
N ASN A 105 26.26 -6.24 -9.71
CA ASN A 105 27.18 -5.13 -9.97
C ASN A 105 27.13 -4.04 -8.88
N ASP A 106 26.47 -4.32 -7.74
CA ASP A 106 26.34 -3.42 -6.59
C ASP A 106 25.86 -1.99 -6.95
N TRP A 107 24.85 -1.88 -7.83
CA TRP A 107 24.28 -0.60 -8.27
C TRP A 107 23.41 0.09 -7.22
N PHE A 108 22.90 -0.67 -6.25
CA PHE A 108 21.94 -0.17 -5.28
C PHE A 108 22.66 0.33 -4.03
N HIS A 109 22.24 1.51 -3.57
CA HIS A 109 22.73 2.12 -2.34
C HIS A 109 21.56 2.29 -1.37
N GLY A 110 21.80 2.00 -0.08
CA GLY A 110 20.78 2.02 0.97
C GLY A 110 20.63 0.65 1.64
N GLU A 111 19.73 0.57 2.63
CA GLU A 111 19.44 -0.66 3.37
C GLU A 111 18.07 -1.24 2.96
N PRO A 112 18.00 -2.51 2.53
CA PRO A 112 19.11 -3.45 2.32
C PRO A 112 19.90 -3.16 1.03
N VAL A 113 21.22 -3.38 1.06
CA VAL A 113 22.13 -3.16 -0.09
C VAL A 113 21.80 -4.10 -1.26
N ARG A 114 21.32 -5.31 -0.96
CA ARG A 114 20.88 -6.28 -1.97
C ARG A 114 19.36 -6.42 -1.96
N LEU A 115 18.77 -6.18 -3.12
CA LEU A 115 17.33 -6.26 -3.29
C LEU A 115 16.88 -7.71 -3.46
N PRO A 116 15.76 -8.11 -2.86
CA PRO A 116 15.23 -9.44 -3.08
C PRO A 116 14.68 -9.57 -4.51
N HIS A 117 14.80 -10.78 -5.09
CA HIS A 117 14.28 -11.09 -6.42
C HIS A 117 12.75 -11.29 -6.37
N LEU A 118 12.03 -10.18 -6.20
CA LEU A 118 10.60 -10.15 -6.01
C LEU A 118 9.93 -9.34 -7.13
N GLN A 119 8.75 -9.79 -7.55
CA GLN A 119 7.89 -8.98 -8.40
C GLN A 119 7.09 -7.98 -7.57
N LEU A 120 6.71 -6.86 -8.19
CA LEU A 120 5.74 -5.93 -7.60
C LEU A 120 4.39 -6.59 -7.35
N LEU A 121 3.74 -6.27 -6.23
CA LEU A 121 2.42 -6.79 -5.88
C LEU A 121 1.33 -5.83 -6.38
N ARG A 122 0.19 -6.37 -6.82
CA ARG A 122 -0.98 -5.56 -7.18
C ARG A 122 -1.88 -5.41 -5.97
N ASP A 123 -2.49 -4.23 -5.86
CA ASP A 123 -3.63 -4.01 -4.98
C ASP A 123 -4.83 -4.87 -5.42
N VAL A 124 -5.51 -5.48 -4.45
CA VAL A 124 -6.67 -6.34 -4.63
C VAL A 124 -7.78 -5.80 -3.73
N ARG A 125 -8.78 -5.16 -4.35
CA ARG A 125 -9.88 -4.47 -3.64
C ARG A 125 -10.62 -5.33 -2.60
N THR A 126 -10.66 -6.64 -2.79
CA THR A 126 -11.37 -7.56 -1.89
C THR A 126 -10.54 -7.99 -0.68
N TRP A 127 -9.26 -7.62 -0.61
CA TRP A 127 -8.33 -8.02 0.45
C TRP A 127 -7.84 -6.81 1.23
N TRP A 128 -7.97 -6.90 2.55
CA TRP A 128 -7.77 -5.79 3.50
C TRP A 128 -6.32 -5.32 3.63
N ASP A 129 -5.34 -6.16 3.28
CA ASP A 129 -3.90 -5.95 3.43
C ASP A 129 -3.18 -5.77 2.09
N SER A 130 -3.90 -5.81 0.97
CA SER A 130 -3.29 -5.80 -0.37
C SER A 130 -2.58 -4.48 -0.68
N VAL A 131 -3.14 -3.34 -0.26
CA VAL A 131 -2.49 -2.02 -0.36
C VAL A 131 -1.25 -1.94 0.52
N TYR A 132 -1.33 -2.47 1.75
CA TYR A 132 -0.18 -2.53 2.66
C TYR A 132 1.00 -3.28 2.02
N TYR A 133 0.77 -4.50 1.54
CA TYR A 133 1.82 -5.30 0.91
C TYR A 133 2.29 -4.71 -0.43
N MET A 134 1.40 -4.07 -1.20
CA MET A 134 1.79 -3.35 -2.42
C MET A 134 2.77 -2.22 -2.09
N ILE A 135 2.44 -1.35 -1.13
CA ILE A 135 3.28 -0.21 -0.73
C ILE A 135 4.61 -0.70 -0.16
N ARG A 136 4.57 -1.68 0.75
CA ARG A 136 5.78 -2.25 1.34
C ARG A 136 6.72 -2.82 0.28
N ARG A 137 6.18 -3.57 -0.71
CA ARG A 137 6.97 -4.11 -1.83
C ARG A 137 7.51 -3.02 -2.75
N LEU A 138 6.74 -1.96 -3.02
CA LEU A 138 7.21 -0.82 -3.80
C LEU A 138 8.39 -0.13 -3.12
N ARG A 139 8.31 0.08 -1.81
CA ARG A 139 9.37 0.71 -1.03
C ARG A 139 10.61 -0.16 -0.91
N GLU A 140 10.45 -1.45 -0.70
CA GLU A 140 11.53 -2.44 -0.68
C GLU A 140 12.31 -2.43 -2.01
N LEU A 141 11.60 -2.29 -3.14
CA LEU A 141 12.21 -2.29 -4.47
C LEU A 141 12.48 -0.87 -5.03
N ARG A 142 12.39 0.16 -4.20
CA ARG A 142 12.56 1.56 -4.61
C ARG A 142 13.85 1.80 -5.41
N PRO A 143 15.04 1.31 -5.02
CA PRO A 143 16.26 1.57 -5.78
C PRO A 143 16.20 1.01 -7.21
N ALA A 144 15.63 -0.18 -7.38
CA ALA A 144 15.42 -0.76 -8.71
C ALA A 144 14.37 0.01 -9.52
N ILE A 145 13.28 0.47 -8.90
CA ILE A 145 12.25 1.29 -9.55
C ILE A 145 12.84 2.62 -10.02
N ASP A 146 13.55 3.33 -9.15
CA ASP A 146 14.16 4.62 -9.47
C ASP A 146 15.21 4.47 -10.59
N HIS A 147 16.00 3.40 -10.58
CA HIS A 147 16.93 3.08 -11.67
C HIS A 147 16.21 2.76 -12.98
N TYR A 148 15.17 1.91 -12.94
CA TYR A 148 14.35 1.52 -14.09
C TYR A 148 13.72 2.75 -14.76
N LEU A 149 13.05 3.60 -13.97
CA LEU A 149 12.38 4.82 -14.44
C LEU A 149 13.34 5.93 -14.89
N SER A 150 14.58 5.93 -14.40
CA SER A 150 15.61 6.89 -14.82
C SER A 150 16.41 6.41 -16.05
N SER A 151 16.15 5.18 -16.53
CA SER A 151 16.87 4.61 -17.67
C SER A 151 16.57 5.36 -18.97
N PRO A 152 17.59 5.71 -19.77
CA PRO A 152 17.39 6.33 -21.09
C PRO A 152 16.56 5.48 -22.06
N ALA A 153 16.47 4.16 -21.83
CA ALA A 153 15.66 3.25 -22.63
C ALA A 153 14.15 3.42 -22.39
N GLN A 154 13.74 4.07 -21.30
CA GLN A 154 12.36 4.12 -20.82
C GLN A 154 11.87 5.56 -20.60
N LYS A 155 12.15 6.43 -21.58
CA LYS A 155 11.81 7.86 -21.49
C LYS A 155 10.31 8.11 -21.32
N ASP A 156 9.47 7.22 -21.84
CA ASP A 156 8.02 7.25 -21.68
C ASP A 156 7.57 7.05 -20.22
N LEU A 157 8.42 6.43 -19.39
CA LEU A 157 8.11 6.12 -18.01
C LEU A 157 8.68 7.12 -17.00
N ALA A 158 9.52 8.06 -17.43
CA ALA A 158 10.18 9.03 -16.56
C ALA A 158 9.17 9.89 -15.75
N SER A 159 7.96 10.12 -16.28
CA SER A 159 6.90 10.87 -15.60
C SER A 159 6.30 10.17 -14.37
N TYR A 160 6.51 8.85 -14.23
CA TYR A 160 6.07 8.07 -13.06
C TYR A 160 7.06 8.13 -11.90
N LYS A 161 8.22 8.79 -12.06
CA LYS A 161 9.21 8.92 -11.00
C LYS A 161 8.64 9.72 -9.84
N LEU A 162 8.82 9.20 -8.63
CA LEU A 162 8.36 9.83 -7.41
C LEU A 162 9.46 10.67 -6.77
N SER A 163 9.05 11.77 -6.17
CA SER A 163 9.83 12.58 -5.25
C SER A 163 10.00 11.88 -3.90
N ASP A 164 11.00 12.31 -3.12
CA ASP A 164 11.19 11.83 -1.74
C ASP A 164 9.99 12.10 -0.85
N THR A 165 9.29 13.21 -1.08
CA THR A 165 8.04 13.53 -0.39
C THR A 165 6.95 12.51 -0.70
N GLU A 166 6.75 12.13 -1.97
CA GLU A 166 5.74 11.12 -2.32
C GLU A 166 6.07 9.75 -1.76
N TRP A 167 7.35 9.37 -1.77
CA TRP A 167 7.82 8.16 -1.08
C TRP A 167 7.58 8.21 0.42
N GLN A 168 7.69 9.37 1.05
CA GLN A 168 7.33 9.54 2.46
C GLN A 168 5.82 9.35 2.67
N ALA A 169 4.95 9.95 1.87
CA ALA A 169 3.50 9.76 2.04
C ALA A 169 3.10 8.29 1.91
N MET A 170 3.77 7.53 1.04
CA MET A 170 3.59 6.08 0.98
C MET A 170 4.00 5.39 2.28
N LEU A 171 5.14 5.74 2.88
CA LEU A 171 5.56 5.25 4.20
C LEU A 171 4.51 5.59 5.27
N ASP A 172 4.00 6.81 5.29
CA ASP A 172 3.00 7.22 6.28
C ASP A 172 1.71 6.39 6.14
N CYS A 173 1.29 6.11 4.91
CA CYS A 173 0.16 5.21 4.63
C CYS A 173 0.45 3.76 5.10
N GLU A 174 1.64 3.24 4.83
CA GLU A 174 2.06 1.90 5.29
C GLU A 174 2.00 1.77 6.82
N VAL A 175 2.49 2.78 7.54
CA VAL A 175 2.46 2.81 9.01
C VAL A 175 1.03 2.74 9.54
N ILE A 176 0.12 3.53 8.96
CA ILE A 176 -1.31 3.52 9.35
C ILE A 176 -1.93 2.13 9.09
N LEU A 177 -1.66 1.54 7.91
CA LEU A 177 -2.20 0.23 7.52
C LEU A 177 -1.55 -0.96 8.24
N THR A 178 -0.43 -0.74 8.93
CA THR A 178 0.22 -1.80 9.74
C THR A 178 -0.70 -2.27 10.86
N VAL A 179 -1.47 -1.37 11.46
CA VAL A 179 -2.37 -1.68 12.58
C VAL A 179 -3.46 -2.67 12.15
N SER A 180 -4.15 -2.41 11.04
CA SER A 180 -5.22 -3.27 10.53
C SER A 180 -4.68 -4.63 10.06
N THR A 181 -3.47 -4.64 9.48
CA THR A 181 -2.82 -5.87 9.02
C THR A 181 -2.38 -6.75 10.19
N TYR A 182 -1.71 -6.19 11.19
CA TYR A 182 -1.20 -6.92 12.35
C TYR A 182 -2.34 -7.49 13.21
N GLN A 183 -3.36 -6.69 13.53
CA GLN A 183 -4.50 -7.13 14.32
C GLN A 183 -5.26 -8.29 13.64
N THR A 184 -5.34 -8.27 12.32
CA THR A 184 -5.99 -9.34 11.56
C THR A 184 -5.18 -10.63 11.59
N ILE A 185 -3.87 -10.55 11.36
CA ILE A 185 -2.98 -11.72 11.41
C ILE A 185 -3.02 -12.37 12.80
N GLN A 186 -2.94 -11.58 13.88
CA GLN A 186 -3.01 -12.11 15.24
C GLN A 186 -4.31 -12.84 15.55
N ARG A 187 -5.45 -12.32 15.07
CA ARG A 187 -6.77 -12.92 15.32
C ARG A 187 -7.07 -14.12 14.43
N LEU A 188 -6.50 -14.16 13.21
CA LEU A 188 -6.66 -15.28 12.28
C LEU A 188 -5.67 -16.43 12.50
N GLN A 189 -4.63 -16.23 13.32
CA GLN A 189 -3.74 -17.28 13.77
C GLN A 189 -4.11 -17.74 15.19
N PRO A 190 -5.07 -18.66 15.38
CA PRO A 190 -5.21 -19.33 16.66
C PRO A 190 -4.01 -20.27 16.82
N HIS A 191 -3.03 -19.86 17.62
CA HIS A 191 -1.94 -20.69 18.15
C HIS A 191 -1.05 -21.38 17.09
N LEU A 192 -0.09 -20.65 16.52
CA LEU A 192 1.19 -21.30 16.20
C LEU A 192 1.88 -21.57 17.55
N PRO A 193 2.18 -22.82 17.92
CA PRO A 193 2.88 -23.09 19.16
C PRO A 193 4.24 -22.40 19.12
N THR A 194 4.51 -21.59 20.15
CA THR A 194 5.82 -21.02 20.40
C THR A 194 6.74 -22.13 20.93
N SER A 195 7.19 -23.01 20.03
CA SER A 195 8.21 -24.06 20.27
C SER A 195 8.64 -24.57 18.89
N LEU A 196 9.90 -24.53 18.46
CA LEU A 196 11.17 -24.83 19.14
C LEU A 196 12.27 -23.85 18.74
#